data_AF-A0A4Q6GGZ7-F1
#
_entry.id   AF-A0A4Q6GGZ7-F1
#
_cell.length_a   1.000
_cell.length_b   1.000
_cell.length_c   1.000
_cell.angle_alpha   90.00
_cell.angle_beta   90.00
_cell.angle_gamma   90.00
#
_symmetry.space_group_name_H-M   'P 1'
#
loop_
_entity.id
_entity.type
_entity.pdbx_description
1 polymer ?
#
loop_
_entity_poly.entity_id
_entity_poly.type
_entity_poly.pdbx_seq_one_letter_code
_entity_poly.pdbx_strand_id
1 'polypeptide(L)'
;ALLMLLTISLYRLPDFVMGPMANPFYADLGIAKETVGAVRGSIGLVATILGIAAAGLCAMRYGFIPTLLGGAVLGPGSNLAFAYLALHGADEGVFAAAMVIDNFCSGFAGVALVGYMSSLTNIGYTATQYALLSSFYALLGKMLKGFSGVAVEHLETGRTLLEAYSLFFVGTALIGIPALLLCIRLTMRKHGPTDVAA
;
A
#
# COMPACT_ATOMS: atom_id res chain seq x y z
N ALA A 1 -22.58 3.25 -0.02
CA ALA A 1 -21.68 3.73 -1.09
C ALA A 1 -20.49 4.52 -0.56
N LEU A 2 -20.72 5.63 0.16
CA LEU A 2 -19.66 6.55 0.62
C LEU A 2 -18.55 5.88 1.46
N LEU A 3 -18.90 5.02 2.42
CA LEU A 3 -17.92 4.24 3.21
C LEU A 3 -17.02 3.34 2.35
N MET A 4 -17.58 2.68 1.34
CA MET A 4 -16.81 1.77 0.45
C MET A 4 -15.88 2.57 -0.44
N LEU A 5 -16.37 3.67 -1.01
CA LEU A 5 -15.58 4.60 -1.82
C LEU A 5 -14.40 5.15 -1.01
N LEU A 6 -14.68 5.63 0.21
CA LEU A 6 -13.68 6.20 1.11
C LEU A 6 -12.65 5.13 1.56
N THR A 7 -13.10 3.90 1.82
CA THR A 7 -12.20 2.77 2.13
C THR A 7 -11.24 2.50 0.97
N ILE A 8 -11.76 2.39 -0.27
CA ILE A 8 -10.95 2.15 -1.48
C ILE A 8 -9.97 3.30 -1.74
N SER A 9 -10.42 4.55 -1.54
CA SER A 9 -9.59 5.74 -1.70
C SER A 9 -8.44 5.81 -0.71
N LEU A 10 -8.68 5.49 0.56
CA LEU A 10 -7.66 5.55 1.60
C LEU A 10 -6.72 4.33 1.59
N TYR A 11 -7.16 3.20 1.03
CA TYR A 11 -6.41 1.95 1.02
C TYR A 11 -5.03 2.06 0.36
N ARG A 12 -4.95 2.70 -0.82
CA ARG A 12 -3.70 2.89 -1.58
C ARG A 12 -2.97 4.18 -1.21
N LEU A 13 -3.55 5.00 -0.34
CA LEU A 13 -3.04 6.32 -0.03
C LEU A 13 -1.61 6.28 0.54
N PRO A 14 -1.25 5.33 1.44
CA PRO A 14 0.14 5.15 1.89
C PRO A 14 1.12 4.89 0.74
N ASP A 15 0.80 3.97 -0.19
CA ASP A 15 1.64 3.67 -1.36
C ASP A 15 1.82 4.89 -2.27
N PHE A 16 0.74 5.68 -2.48
CA PHE A 16 0.80 6.87 -3.33
C PHE A 16 1.70 7.95 -2.75
N VAL A 17 1.65 8.15 -1.43
CA VAL A 17 2.48 9.14 -0.73
C VAL A 17 3.94 8.69 -0.69
N MET A 18 4.18 7.39 -0.49
CA MET A 18 5.53 6.80 -0.48
C MET A 18 6.22 6.83 -1.86
N GLY A 19 5.48 6.55 -2.93
CA GLY A 19 6.03 6.30 -4.27
C GLY A 19 7.04 7.33 -4.82
N PRO A 20 6.79 8.66 -4.75
CA PRO A 20 7.74 9.69 -5.18
C PRO A 20 9.06 9.69 -4.42
N MET A 21 9.00 9.37 -3.13
CA MET A 21 10.13 9.50 -2.22
C MET A 21 11.03 8.28 -2.23
N ALA A 22 10.57 7.14 -2.77
CA ALA A 22 11.37 5.91 -2.83
C ALA A 22 12.67 6.08 -3.63
N ASN A 23 12.62 6.71 -4.82
CA ASN A 23 13.82 6.86 -5.65
C ASN A 23 14.82 7.89 -5.09
N PRO A 24 14.40 9.09 -4.62
CA PRO A 24 15.27 10.01 -3.88
C PRO A 24 15.89 9.36 -2.64
N PHE A 25 15.09 8.65 -1.84
CA PHE A 25 15.56 7.96 -0.64
C PHE A 25 16.71 6.98 -0.92
N TYR A 26 16.62 6.17 -1.98
CA TYR A 26 17.72 5.26 -2.34
C TYR A 26 18.97 6.00 -2.84
N ALA A 27 18.79 7.13 -3.54
CA ALA A 27 19.89 7.96 -3.99
C ALA A 27 20.61 8.61 -2.80
N ASP A 28 19.86 9.10 -1.82
CA ASP A 28 20.40 9.71 -0.59
C ASP A 28 21.04 8.68 0.35
N LEU A 29 20.57 7.42 0.32
CA LEU A 29 21.26 6.28 0.94
C LEU A 29 22.58 5.92 0.23
N GLY A 30 22.82 6.39 -0.99
CA GLY A 30 24.01 6.05 -1.78
C GLY A 30 23.92 4.70 -2.49
N ILE A 31 22.72 4.11 -2.64
CA ILE A 31 22.53 2.85 -3.36
C ILE A 31 22.57 3.11 -4.87
N ALA A 32 23.41 2.36 -5.58
CA ALA A 32 23.52 2.44 -7.03
C ALA A 32 22.18 2.12 -7.72
N LYS A 33 21.83 2.90 -8.75
CA LYS A 33 20.55 2.74 -9.48
C LYS A 33 20.47 1.38 -10.17
N GLU A 34 21.62 0.85 -10.56
CA GLU A 34 21.81 -0.48 -11.14
C GLU A 34 21.42 -1.56 -10.13
N THR A 35 21.85 -1.44 -8.87
CA THR A 35 21.49 -2.36 -7.78
C THR A 35 19.99 -2.28 -7.48
N VAL A 36 19.42 -1.07 -7.39
CA VAL A 36 17.97 -0.87 -7.22
C VAL A 36 17.20 -1.55 -8.36
N GLY A 37 17.63 -1.34 -9.60
CA GLY A 37 17.01 -1.94 -10.79
C GLY A 37 17.13 -3.46 -10.81
N ALA A 38 18.29 -4.00 -10.44
CA ALA A 38 18.53 -5.44 -10.37
C ALA A 38 17.64 -6.10 -9.31
N VAL A 39 17.57 -5.54 -8.10
CA VAL A 39 16.74 -6.07 -7.01
C VAL A 39 15.25 -5.97 -7.37
N ARG A 40 14.78 -4.83 -7.91
CA ARG A 40 13.39 -4.66 -8.36
C ARG A 40 13.03 -5.64 -9.48
N GLY A 41 13.91 -5.79 -10.46
CA GLY A 41 13.66 -6.62 -11.64
C GLY A 41 13.78 -8.12 -11.40
N SER A 42 14.53 -8.54 -10.37
CA SER A 42 14.72 -9.96 -10.03
C SER A 42 13.87 -10.36 -8.84
N ILE A 43 14.42 -10.26 -7.63
CA ILE A 43 13.81 -10.75 -6.40
C ILE A 43 12.51 -10.00 -6.07
N GLY A 44 12.45 -8.69 -6.34
CA GLY A 44 11.23 -7.88 -6.16
C GLY A 44 10.08 -8.32 -7.06
N LEU A 45 10.37 -8.67 -8.32
CA LEU A 45 9.36 -9.21 -9.24
C LEU A 45 8.81 -10.55 -8.74
N VAL A 46 9.70 -11.46 -8.32
CA VAL A 46 9.29 -12.77 -7.76
C VAL A 46 8.44 -12.57 -6.51
N ALA A 47 8.85 -11.68 -5.60
CA ALA A 47 8.10 -11.35 -4.38
C ALA A 47 6.71 -10.78 -4.71
N THR A 48 6.60 -9.92 -5.73
CA THR A 48 5.32 -9.38 -6.20
C THR A 48 4.40 -10.49 -6.69
N ILE A 49 4.92 -11.41 -7.52
CA ILE A 49 4.15 -12.55 -8.05
C ILE A 49 3.66 -13.44 -6.89
N LEU A 50 4.52 -13.72 -5.91
CA LEU A 50 4.14 -14.47 -4.71
C LEU A 50 3.06 -13.75 -3.90
N GLY A 51 3.15 -12.43 -3.74
CA GLY A 51 2.14 -11.62 -3.06
C GLY A 51 0.79 -11.64 -3.78
N ILE A 52 0.81 -11.53 -5.11
CA ILE A 52 -0.38 -11.64 -5.98
C ILE A 52 -1.03 -13.02 -5.81
N ALA A 53 -0.23 -14.09 -5.88
CA ALA A 53 -0.72 -15.45 -5.74
C ALA A 53 -1.30 -15.70 -4.34
N ALA A 54 -0.62 -15.23 -3.29
CA ALA A 54 -1.08 -15.34 -1.91
C ALA A 54 -2.41 -14.61 -1.70
N ALA A 55 -2.57 -13.39 -2.22
CA ALA A 55 -3.84 -12.66 -2.16
C ALA A 55 -4.95 -13.37 -2.92
N GLY A 56 -4.66 -13.93 -4.10
CA GLY A 56 -5.63 -14.72 -4.86
C GLY A 56 -6.12 -15.94 -4.08
N LEU A 57 -5.20 -16.72 -3.49
CA LEU A 57 -5.54 -17.87 -2.66
C LEU A 57 -6.34 -17.48 -1.41
N CYS A 58 -5.95 -16.40 -0.73
CA CYS A 58 -6.71 -15.85 0.39
C CYS A 58 -8.12 -15.41 -0.03
N ALA A 59 -8.26 -14.77 -1.18
CA ALA A 59 -9.56 -14.34 -1.69
C ALA A 59 -10.46 -15.51 -2.04
N MET A 60 -9.91 -16.59 -2.61
CA MET A 60 -10.66 -17.82 -2.91
C MET A 60 -11.11 -18.55 -1.64
N ARG A 61 -10.25 -18.59 -0.60
CA ARG A 61 -10.52 -19.35 0.63
C ARG A 61 -11.35 -18.60 1.65
N TYR A 62 -11.11 -17.30 1.83
CA TYR A 62 -11.70 -16.48 2.89
C TYR A 62 -12.62 -15.37 2.34
N GLY A 63 -12.66 -15.17 1.03
CA GLY A 63 -13.42 -14.11 0.38
C GLY A 63 -12.65 -12.78 0.26
N PHE A 64 -13.28 -11.81 -0.40
CA PHE A 64 -12.64 -10.54 -0.73
C PHE A 64 -12.44 -9.60 0.48
N ILE A 65 -13.36 -9.62 1.46
CA ILE A 65 -13.30 -8.70 2.62
C ILE A 65 -12.12 -9.04 3.56
N PRO A 66 -11.90 -10.29 4.00
CA PRO A 66 -10.75 -10.62 4.85
C PRO A 66 -9.42 -10.40 4.13
N THR A 67 -9.36 -10.67 2.83
CA THR A 67 -8.18 -10.41 2.00
C THR A 67 -7.90 -8.91 1.91
N LEU A 68 -8.93 -8.07 1.74
CA LEU A 68 -8.79 -6.61 1.79
C LEU A 68 -8.24 -6.15 3.14
N LEU A 69 -8.76 -6.68 4.26
CA LEU A 69 -8.25 -6.38 5.61
C LEU A 69 -6.77 -6.75 5.76
N GLY A 70 -6.37 -7.94 5.30
CA GLY A 70 -4.97 -8.37 5.32
C GLY A 70 -4.07 -7.39 4.58
N GLY A 71 -4.45 -6.96 3.38
CA GLY A 71 -3.66 -6.00 2.62
C GLY A 71 -3.66 -4.58 3.22
N ALA A 72 -4.73 -4.19 3.94
CA ALA A 72 -4.78 -2.93 4.69
C ALA A 72 -3.81 -2.89 5.88
N VAL A 73 -3.41 -4.05 6.40
CA VAL A 73 -2.34 -4.18 7.41
C VAL A 73 -0.98 -4.26 6.72
N LEU A 74 -0.86 -5.13 5.72
CA LEU A 74 0.42 -5.44 5.07
C LEU A 74 1.00 -4.23 4.31
N GLY A 75 0.18 -3.43 3.62
CA GLY A 75 0.64 -2.26 2.87
C GLY A 75 1.33 -1.21 3.77
N PRO A 76 0.64 -0.65 4.78
CA PRO A 76 1.28 0.24 5.75
C PRO A 76 2.43 -0.44 6.53
N GLY A 77 2.32 -1.75 6.76
CA GLY A 77 3.35 -2.55 7.41
C GLY A 77 4.66 -2.61 6.62
N SER A 78 4.62 -2.64 5.28
CA SER A 78 5.85 -2.63 4.48
C SER A 78 6.60 -1.31 4.54
N ASN A 79 5.88 -0.18 4.74
CA ASN A 79 6.52 1.12 4.92
C ASN A 79 7.43 1.14 6.17
N LEU A 80 7.10 0.38 7.21
CA LEU A 80 7.96 0.23 8.38
C LEU A 80 9.30 -0.45 8.05
N ALA A 81 9.34 -1.31 7.02
CA ALA A 81 10.59 -1.91 6.55
C ALA A 81 11.52 -0.85 5.93
N PHE A 82 10.98 0.16 5.22
CA PHE A 82 11.76 1.30 4.75
C PHE A 82 12.16 2.25 5.88
N ALA A 83 11.30 2.46 6.88
CA ALA A 83 11.68 3.21 8.07
C ALA A 83 12.85 2.57 8.82
N TYR A 84 12.88 1.23 8.88
CA TYR A 84 13.99 0.46 9.45
C TYR A 84 15.26 0.55 8.61
N LEU A 85 15.13 0.47 7.28
CA LEU A 85 16.25 0.66 6.35
C LEU A 85 16.89 2.05 6.51
N ALA A 86 16.08 3.09 6.69
CA ALA A 86 16.57 4.45 6.92
C ALA A 86 17.47 4.56 8.16
N LEU A 87 17.28 3.71 9.17
CA LEU A 87 18.11 3.66 10.37
C LEU A 87 19.40 2.84 10.20
N HIS A 88 19.41 1.86 9.28
CA HIS A 88 20.54 0.96 9.05
C HIS A 88 21.47 1.40 7.91
N GLY A 89 21.07 2.39 7.12
CA GLY A 89 21.89 2.93 6.04
C GLY A 89 21.93 2.02 4.80
N ALA A 90 23.01 2.15 4.02
CA ALA A 90 23.17 1.54 2.68
C ALA A 90 23.47 0.03 2.68
N ASP A 91 22.99 -0.71 3.68
CA ASP A 91 23.19 -2.16 3.74
C ASP A 91 22.37 -2.86 2.64
N GLU A 92 23.06 -3.50 1.70
CA GLU A 92 22.44 -4.17 0.55
C GLU A 92 21.52 -5.33 0.97
N GLY A 93 21.83 -6.02 2.06
CA GLY A 93 21.02 -7.10 2.61
C GLY A 93 19.72 -6.59 3.22
N VAL A 94 19.79 -5.52 4.01
CA VAL A 94 18.60 -4.87 4.58
C VAL A 94 17.74 -4.25 3.46
N PHE A 95 18.37 -3.64 2.45
CA PHE A 95 17.67 -3.11 1.28
C PHE A 95 16.93 -4.22 0.52
N ALA A 96 17.61 -5.33 0.21
CA ALA A 96 16.99 -6.47 -0.48
C ALA A 96 15.81 -7.04 0.32
N ALA A 97 15.95 -7.19 1.64
CA ALA A 97 14.88 -7.67 2.51
C ALA A 97 13.68 -6.71 2.55
N ALA A 98 13.93 -5.40 2.70
CA ALA A 98 12.87 -4.38 2.66
C ALA A 98 12.13 -4.38 1.32
N MET A 99 12.87 -4.49 0.22
CA MET A 99 12.32 -4.59 -1.13
C MET A 99 11.44 -5.84 -1.31
N VAL A 100 11.86 -7.00 -0.81
CA VAL A 100 11.05 -8.23 -0.84
C VAL A 100 9.73 -8.04 -0.09
N ILE A 101 9.81 -7.52 1.14
CA ILE A 101 8.64 -7.29 1.99
C ILE A 101 7.66 -6.34 1.28
N ASP A 102 8.17 -5.22 0.77
CA ASP A 102 7.37 -4.22 0.08
C ASP A 102 6.69 -4.75 -1.18
N ASN A 103 7.45 -5.42 -2.05
CA ASN A 103 6.89 -5.95 -3.29
C ASN A 103 5.83 -7.04 -3.03
N PHE A 104 6.07 -7.89 -2.04
CA PHE A 104 5.08 -8.88 -1.62
C PHE A 104 3.81 -8.21 -1.09
N CYS A 105 3.95 -7.25 -0.18
CA CYS A 105 2.82 -6.55 0.43
C CYS A 105 2.03 -5.73 -0.59
N SER A 106 2.71 -5.01 -1.49
CA SER A 106 2.08 -4.22 -2.54
C SER A 106 1.36 -5.10 -3.57
N GLY A 107 1.95 -6.25 -3.94
CA GLY A 107 1.29 -7.25 -4.78
C GLY A 107 0.02 -7.81 -4.12
N PHE A 108 0.12 -8.18 -2.84
CA PHE A 108 -1.02 -8.69 -2.06
C PHE A 108 -2.13 -7.64 -1.96
N ALA A 109 -1.80 -6.43 -1.51
CA ALA A 109 -2.75 -5.35 -1.31
C ALA A 109 -3.42 -4.93 -2.63
N GLY A 110 -2.65 -4.93 -3.73
CA GLY A 110 -3.18 -4.63 -5.05
C GLY A 110 -4.25 -5.62 -5.50
N VAL A 111 -3.98 -6.91 -5.42
CA VAL A 111 -4.95 -7.95 -5.80
C VAL A 111 -6.18 -7.94 -4.88
N ALA A 112 -5.96 -7.76 -3.58
CA ALA A 112 -7.04 -7.66 -2.60
C ALA A 112 -8.02 -6.53 -2.94
N LEU A 113 -7.50 -5.34 -3.31
CA LEU A 113 -8.32 -4.20 -3.71
C LEU A 113 -9.07 -4.47 -5.01
N VAL A 114 -8.40 -5.00 -6.03
CA VAL A 114 -9.03 -5.31 -7.33
C VAL A 114 -10.14 -6.33 -7.16
N GLY A 115 -9.91 -7.40 -6.40
CA GLY A 115 -10.93 -8.40 -6.10
C GLY A 115 -12.13 -7.80 -5.37
N TYR A 116 -11.88 -6.95 -4.37
CA TYR A 116 -12.95 -6.25 -3.66
C TYR A 116 -13.75 -5.31 -4.58
N MET A 117 -13.08 -4.49 -5.40
CA MET A 117 -13.75 -3.61 -6.35
C MET A 117 -14.60 -4.41 -7.36
N SER A 118 -14.07 -5.51 -7.88
CA SER A 118 -14.79 -6.41 -8.79
C SER A 118 -16.08 -6.94 -8.14
N SER A 119 -16.03 -7.31 -6.85
CA SER A 119 -17.23 -7.78 -6.10
C SER A 119 -18.32 -6.72 -5.92
N LEU A 120 -17.99 -5.44 -6.07
CA LEU A 120 -18.95 -4.33 -5.96
C LEU A 120 -19.59 -3.96 -7.30
N THR A 121 -19.04 -4.45 -8.40
CA THR A 121 -19.54 -4.12 -9.73
C THR A 121 -20.66 -5.06 -10.17
N ASN A 122 -21.69 -4.50 -10.80
CA ASN A 122 -22.80 -5.30 -11.34
C ASN A 122 -22.42 -5.85 -12.72
N ILE A 123 -22.77 -7.11 -12.99
CA ILE A 123 -22.36 -7.90 -14.17
C ILE A 123 -22.62 -7.17 -15.50
N GLY A 124 -23.64 -6.31 -15.56
CA GLY A 124 -23.99 -5.52 -16.76
C GLY A 124 -23.18 -4.23 -17.00
N TYR A 125 -22.52 -3.66 -15.99
CA TYR A 125 -21.80 -2.36 -16.09
C TYR A 125 -20.43 -2.38 -15.40
N THR A 126 -19.81 -3.56 -15.33
CA THR A 126 -18.57 -3.76 -14.56
C THR A 126 -17.43 -2.85 -15.00
N ALA A 127 -17.23 -2.71 -16.31
CA ALA A 127 -16.15 -1.90 -16.86
C ALA A 127 -16.26 -0.42 -16.49
N THR A 128 -17.45 0.18 -16.61
CA THR A 128 -17.66 1.61 -16.31
C THR A 128 -17.62 1.88 -14.82
N GLN A 129 -18.22 1.02 -13.99
CA GLN A 129 -18.19 1.16 -12.54
C GLN A 129 -16.78 0.99 -11.98
N TYR A 130 -16.03 0.02 -12.48
CA TYR A 130 -14.63 -0.18 -12.11
C TYR A 130 -13.77 1.01 -12.55
N ALA A 131 -13.95 1.52 -13.77
CA ALA A 131 -13.21 2.68 -14.27
C ALA A 131 -13.47 3.93 -13.42
N LEU A 132 -14.72 4.19 -13.02
CA LEU A 132 -15.07 5.31 -12.14
C LEU A 132 -14.43 5.18 -10.76
N LEU A 133 -14.53 4.00 -10.15
CA LEU A 133 -13.96 3.71 -8.84
C LEU A 133 -12.42 3.82 -8.87
N SER A 134 -11.81 3.30 -9.93
CA SER A 134 -10.37 3.36 -10.16
C SER A 134 -9.87 4.77 -10.38
N SER A 135 -10.60 5.56 -11.16
CA SER A 135 -10.23 6.95 -11.45
C SER A 135 -10.34 7.81 -10.20
N PHE A 136 -11.37 7.59 -9.38
CA PHE A 136 -11.59 8.38 -8.17
C PHE A 136 -10.51 8.15 -7.12
N TYR A 137 -10.15 6.88 -6.83
CA TYR A 137 -9.08 6.60 -5.87
C TYR A 137 -7.71 7.09 -6.39
N ALA A 138 -7.45 6.93 -7.70
CA ALA A 138 -6.19 7.36 -8.30
C ALA A 138 -6.06 8.90 -8.32
N LEU A 139 -7.16 9.64 -8.51
CA LEU A 139 -7.16 11.09 -8.46
C LEU A 139 -6.72 11.60 -7.08
N LEU A 140 -7.32 11.08 -6.01
CA LEU A 140 -6.95 11.43 -4.64
C LEU A 140 -5.48 11.10 -4.35
N GLY A 141 -5.05 9.88 -4.71
CA GLY A 141 -3.66 9.46 -4.55
C GLY A 141 -2.67 10.37 -5.28
N LYS A 142 -2.96 10.72 -6.54
CA LYS A 142 -2.08 11.58 -7.35
C LYS A 142 -2.03 13.03 -6.87
N MET A 143 -3.13 13.57 -6.34
CA MET A 143 -3.13 14.91 -5.75
C MET A 143 -2.25 14.95 -4.50
N LEU A 144 -2.34 13.94 -3.64
CA LEU A 144 -1.57 13.88 -2.40
C LEU A 144 -0.09 13.53 -2.65
N LYS A 145 0.20 12.75 -3.69
CA LYS A 145 1.54 12.40 -4.16
C LYS A 145 2.47 13.63 -4.36
N GLY A 146 1.92 14.77 -4.78
CA GLY A 146 2.71 15.99 -4.99
C GLY A 146 3.23 16.62 -3.68
N PHE A 147 2.54 16.39 -2.56
CA PHE A 147 2.90 16.95 -1.26
C PHE A 147 3.96 16.12 -0.52
N SER A 148 4.27 14.91 -0.99
CA SER A 148 5.25 14.02 -0.35
C SER A 148 6.62 14.67 -0.18
N GLY A 149 7.09 15.42 -1.19
CA GLY A 149 8.40 16.09 -1.13
C GLY A 149 8.43 17.22 -0.10
N VAL A 150 7.38 18.05 -0.11
CA VAL A 150 7.20 19.14 0.87
C VAL A 150 7.13 18.60 2.30
N ALA A 151 6.51 17.44 2.51
CA ALA A 151 6.46 16.79 3.81
C ALA A 151 7.86 16.35 4.31
N VAL A 152 8.70 15.80 3.43
CA VAL A 152 10.08 15.43 3.78
C VAL A 152 10.93 16.67 4.06
N GLU A 153 10.82 17.72 3.22
CA GLU A 153 11.54 18.99 3.39
C GLU A 153 11.18 19.69 4.72
N HIS A 154 9.90 19.67 5.12
CA HIS A 154 9.49 20.16 6.44
C HIS A 154 10.04 19.30 7.59
N LEU A 155 10.12 17.98 7.43
CA LEU A 155 10.68 17.07 8.44
C LEU A 155 12.21 17.16 8.54
N GLU A 156 12.88 17.58 7.46
CA GLU A 156 14.32 17.83 7.40
C GLU A 156 14.73 19.05 8.24
N THR A 157 13.82 20.00 8.46
CA THR A 157 14.10 21.24 9.20
C THR A 157 14.48 20.94 10.66
N GLY A 158 15.78 20.73 10.91
CA GLY A 158 16.36 20.43 12.22
C GLY A 158 16.70 18.95 12.48
N ARG A 159 16.69 18.07 11.48
CA ARG A 159 17.07 16.65 11.59
C ARG A 159 17.99 16.21 10.46
N THR A 160 18.57 15.02 10.55
CA THR A 160 19.28 14.42 9.41
C THR A 160 18.29 13.95 8.35
N LEU A 161 18.71 13.95 7.07
CA LEU A 161 17.88 13.51 5.93
C LEU A 161 17.31 12.10 6.13
N LEU A 162 18.11 11.19 6.69
CA LEU A 162 17.71 9.81 6.97
C LEU A 162 16.66 9.69 8.08
N GLU A 163 16.75 10.52 9.13
CA GLU A 163 15.71 10.58 10.17
C GLU A 163 14.41 11.16 9.62
N ALA A 164 14.49 12.18 8.75
CA ALA A 164 13.32 12.74 8.07
C ALA A 164 12.62 11.69 7.20
N TYR A 165 13.37 10.88 6.46
CA TYR A 165 12.82 9.75 5.70
C TYR A 165 12.20 8.69 6.60
N SER A 166 12.87 8.28 7.68
CA SER A 166 12.33 7.29 8.61
C SER A 166 10.98 7.74 9.18
N LEU A 167 10.89 9.00 9.63
CA LEU A 167 9.64 9.58 10.14
C LEU A 167 8.58 9.71 9.06
N PHE A 168 8.97 10.03 7.84
CA PHE A 168 8.05 10.07 6.71
C PHE A 168 7.45 8.68 6.44
N PHE A 169 8.27 7.62 6.40
CA PHE A 169 7.78 6.24 6.21
C PHE A 169 6.92 5.75 7.39
N VAL A 170 7.26 6.12 8.63
CA VAL A 170 6.37 5.87 9.78
C VAL A 170 5.07 6.67 9.62
N GLY A 171 5.14 7.92 9.19
CA GLY A 171 3.98 8.77 8.92
C GLY A 171 3.05 8.18 7.86
N THR A 172 3.58 7.63 6.76
CA THR A 172 2.77 6.94 5.76
C THR A 172 2.14 5.65 6.32
N ALA A 173 2.84 4.92 7.18
CA ALA A 173 2.26 3.79 7.90
C ALA A 173 1.10 4.23 8.82
N LEU A 174 1.23 5.35 9.52
CA LEU A 174 0.18 5.93 10.36
C LEU A 174 -1.03 6.41 9.55
N ILE A 175 -0.81 6.96 8.35
CA ILE A 175 -1.87 7.31 7.39
C ILE A 175 -2.68 6.06 6.96
N GLY A 176 -2.07 4.88 7.03
CA GLY A 176 -2.74 3.60 6.83
C GLY A 176 -3.72 3.23 7.96
N ILE A 177 -3.57 3.76 9.18
CA ILE A 177 -4.43 3.43 10.33
C ILE A 177 -5.90 3.87 10.09
N PRO A 178 -6.20 5.11 9.65
CA PRO A 178 -7.55 5.47 9.25
C PRO A 178 -8.14 4.54 8.19
N ALA A 179 -7.35 4.14 7.19
CA ALA A 179 -7.78 3.22 6.14
C ALA A 179 -8.16 1.85 6.72
N LEU A 180 -7.32 1.33 7.63
CA LEU A 180 -7.56 0.09 8.36
C LEU A 180 -8.84 0.14 9.20
N LEU A 181 -9.02 1.21 9.98
CA LEU A 181 -10.21 1.40 10.81
C LEU A 181 -11.50 1.41 9.97
N LEU A 182 -11.45 2.01 8.78
CA LEU A 182 -12.57 1.99 7.84
C LEU A 182 -12.81 0.61 7.25
N CYS A 183 -11.75 -0.13 6.88
CA CYS A 183 -11.87 -1.54 6.46
C CYS A 183 -12.52 -2.41 7.56
N ILE A 184 -12.14 -2.22 8.82
CA ILE A 184 -12.72 -2.94 9.96
C ILE A 184 -14.19 -2.56 10.13
N ARG A 185 -14.51 -1.26 10.10
CA ARG A 185 -15.89 -0.76 10.21
C ARG A 185 -16.79 -1.25 9.07
N LEU A 186 -16.23 -1.40 7.87
CA LEU A 186 -16.90 -1.97 6.72
C LEU A 186 -17.21 -3.46 6.93
N THR A 187 -16.27 -4.22 7.49
CA THR A 187 -16.42 -5.65 7.78
C THR A 187 -17.47 -5.91 8.85
N MET A 188 -17.51 -5.09 9.91
CA MET A 188 -18.53 -5.16 10.96
C MET A 188 -19.95 -4.85 10.45
N ARG A 189 -20.09 -4.02 9.40
CA ARG A 189 -21.40 -3.71 8.81
C ARG A 189 -21.94 -4.81 7.91
N LYS A 190 -21.08 -5.60 7.27
CA LYS A 190 -21.51 -6.76 6.48
C LYS A 190 -21.83 -7.99 7.35
N HIS A 191 -21.26 -8.09 8.55
CA HIS A 191 -21.60 -9.12 9.56
C HIS A 191 -22.65 -8.63 10.59
N GLY A 192 -23.47 -7.62 10.25
CA GLY A 192 -24.60 -7.23 11.10
C GLY A 192 -25.69 -8.33 11.14
N PRO A 193 -26.59 -8.35 12.15
CA PRO A 193 -27.46 -9.50 12.51
C PRO A 193 -28.54 -9.94 11.51
N THR A 194 -28.37 -9.71 10.21
CA THR A 194 -29.36 -10.02 9.17
C THR A 194 -29.02 -11.25 8.31
N ASP A 195 -27.98 -12.01 8.65
CA ASP A 195 -27.62 -13.27 7.95
C ASP A 195 -28.09 -14.55 8.69
N VAL A 196 -28.97 -14.42 9.70
CA VAL A 196 -29.59 -15.58 10.40
C VAL A 196 -31.04 -15.81 9.96
N ALA A 197 -31.56 -15.04 9.01
CA ALA A 197 -32.94 -15.15 8.54
C ALA A 197 -33.05 -14.97 7.03
N ALA A 198 -32.54 -15.94 6.26
CA ALA A 198 -32.96 -16.21 4.89
C ALA A 198 -32.80 -17.71 4.60
#